data_AF-A0A4R3JGE7-F1
#
_entry.id   AF-A0A4R3JGE7-F1
#
_cell.length_a   1.000
_cell.length_b   1.000
_cell.length_c   1.000
_cell.angle_alpha   90.00
_cell.angle_beta   90.00
_cell.angle_gamma   90.00
#
_symmetry.space_group_name_H-M   'P 1'
#
loop_
_entity.id
_entity.type
_entity.pdbx_description
1 polymer ?
#
loop_
_entity_poly.entity_id
_entity_poly.type
_entity_poly.pdbx_seq_one_letter_code
_entity_poly.pdbx_strand_id
1 'polypeptide(L)'
;MATPQHQCDYGKMPHIDSATPLNEPTDARVAAQTDTRADDDPGAVRSAAESGEAETSEGRDGMGADKTPRQRWMGALARSDGATLEAAWTDLDGVPDYTFLRPAEIGMVMVRARAGGAGRRFNLGEMTVCRCAVRTGDNYIGHAYVAGRDTRHAHYGALFDALLQDPVWYARLKTDLLEKLAASQARRRQALNRKTAATKVDFFTLARAQGVQGGDSS
;
A
#
# COMPACT_ATOMS: atom_id res chain seq x y z
N MET A 1 -15.69 38.24 -28.35
CA MET A 1 -14.63 37.47 -27.66
C MET A 1 -15.32 36.44 -26.79
N ALA A 2 -15.43 35.20 -27.28
CA ALA A 2 -16.17 34.12 -26.64
C ALA A 2 -15.21 32.97 -26.33
N THR A 3 -15.22 32.51 -25.09
CA THR A 3 -14.42 31.43 -24.53
C THR A 3 -14.87 30.08 -25.09
N PRO A 4 -13.97 29.16 -25.49
CA PRO A 4 -14.39 27.80 -25.80
C PRO A 4 -14.49 26.98 -24.51
N GLN A 5 -15.69 26.49 -24.23
CA GLN A 5 -15.94 25.45 -23.23
C GLN A 5 -15.36 24.14 -23.77
N HIS A 6 -14.41 23.56 -23.04
CA HIS A 6 -13.86 22.23 -23.32
C HIS A 6 -14.80 21.20 -22.67
N GLN A 7 -15.62 20.57 -23.51
CA GLN A 7 -16.53 19.52 -23.11
C GLN A 7 -15.79 18.18 -23.14
N CYS A 8 -15.49 17.64 -21.95
CA CYS A 8 -14.90 16.30 -21.81
C CYS A 8 -15.97 15.24 -22.07
N ASP A 9 -15.85 14.57 -23.21
CA ASP A 9 -16.71 13.49 -23.67
C ASP A 9 -16.38 12.18 -22.91
N TYR A 10 -17.10 11.92 -21.81
CA TYR A 10 -17.09 10.63 -21.12
C TYR A 10 -18.08 9.68 -21.81
N GLY A 11 -17.68 9.05 -22.91
CA GLY A 11 -18.60 8.30 -23.75
C GLY A 11 -18.01 7.11 -24.50
N LYS A 12 -17.45 6.10 -23.80
CA LYS A 12 -17.50 4.67 -24.23
C LYS A 12 -16.91 3.72 -23.18
N MET A 13 -17.73 3.27 -22.24
CA MET A 13 -17.54 1.96 -21.60
C MET A 13 -18.46 0.97 -22.30
N PRO A 14 -18.02 -0.23 -22.71
CA PRO A 14 -18.92 -1.21 -23.29
C PRO A 14 -19.90 -1.74 -22.24
N HIS A 15 -21.18 -1.43 -22.44
CA HIS A 15 -22.33 -2.08 -21.82
C HIS A 15 -22.38 -3.55 -22.25
N ILE A 16 -22.52 -4.47 -21.29
CA ILE A 16 -22.89 -5.86 -21.56
C ILE A 16 -24.33 -6.01 -21.07
N ASP A 17 -25.25 -6.16 -22.03
CA ASP A 17 -26.66 -6.42 -21.79
C ASP A 17 -26.89 -7.87 -21.33
N SER A 18 -27.83 -7.99 -20.39
CA SER A 18 -28.36 -9.19 -19.76
C SER A 18 -29.57 -9.76 -20.52
N ALA A 19 -29.67 -11.10 -20.66
CA ALA A 19 -30.85 -11.96 -20.36
C ALA A 19 -30.65 -13.41 -20.89
N THR A 20 -30.43 -14.46 -20.05
CA THR A 20 -31.38 -15.45 -19.43
C THR A 20 -31.82 -16.59 -20.41
N PRO A 21 -32.08 -17.88 -20.04
CA PRO A 21 -32.55 -18.40 -18.74
C PRO A 21 -32.00 -19.73 -18.16
N LEU A 22 -32.07 -19.78 -16.81
CA LEU A 22 -32.59 -20.83 -15.89
C LEU A 22 -32.42 -22.34 -16.21
N ASN A 23 -31.64 -23.02 -15.35
CA ASN A 23 -32.05 -24.31 -14.81
C ASN A 23 -31.53 -24.46 -13.35
N GLU A 24 -32.46 -24.73 -12.44
CA GLU A 24 -32.30 -25.08 -11.02
C GLU A 24 -33.24 -26.30 -10.76
N PRO A 25 -33.20 -27.02 -9.62
CA PRO A 25 -32.22 -27.04 -8.53
C PRO A 25 -31.85 -28.48 -8.07
N THR A 26 -30.83 -28.64 -7.22
CA THR A 26 -30.90 -29.65 -6.15
C THR A 26 -30.13 -29.21 -4.91
N ASP A 27 -30.84 -29.23 -3.80
CA ASP A 27 -30.49 -28.82 -2.44
C ASP A 27 -29.20 -29.43 -1.88
N ALA A 28 -28.41 -28.61 -1.17
CA ALA A 28 -27.89 -28.97 0.15
C ALA A 28 -27.50 -27.71 0.95
N ARG A 29 -27.98 -27.68 2.19
CA ARG A 29 -27.98 -26.58 3.15
C ARG A 29 -26.67 -26.44 3.95
N VAL A 30 -26.36 -25.19 4.30
CA VAL A 30 -25.73 -24.70 5.56
C VAL A 30 -24.21 -24.86 5.73
N ALA A 31 -23.49 -23.73 5.72
CA ALA A 31 -22.91 -23.08 6.92
C ALA A 31 -21.92 -21.98 6.51
N ALA A 32 -22.09 -20.80 7.11
CA ALA A 32 -21.12 -19.71 7.05
C ALA A 32 -19.87 -20.04 7.87
N GLN A 33 -18.67 -19.76 7.36
CA GLN A 33 -17.51 -19.28 8.14
C GLN A 33 -16.38 -18.89 7.17
N THR A 34 -16.04 -17.60 7.09
CA THR A 34 -14.82 -17.15 6.40
C THR A 34 -13.66 -17.22 7.39
N ASP A 35 -12.80 -18.22 7.22
CA ASP A 35 -11.44 -18.23 7.75
C ASP A 35 -10.51 -18.52 6.56
N THR A 36 -9.59 -17.62 6.26
CA THR A 36 -8.50 -17.89 5.31
C THR A 36 -7.21 -17.51 6.01
N ARG A 37 -6.88 -18.31 7.03
CA ARG A 37 -5.49 -18.55 7.41
C ARG A 37 -4.80 -19.23 6.23
N ALA A 38 -3.74 -18.61 5.74
CA ALA A 38 -2.74 -19.27 4.94
C ALA A 38 -1.76 -19.91 5.94
N ASP A 39 -1.80 -21.24 6.05
CA ASP A 39 -0.81 -22.02 6.77
C ASP A 39 -0.28 -23.11 5.82
N ASP A 40 0.99 -22.98 5.45
CA ASP A 40 1.83 -24.03 4.86
C ASP A 40 3.04 -24.17 5.80
N ASP A 41 3.07 -25.21 6.64
CA ASP A 41 4.28 -25.98 6.99
C ASP A 41 3.89 -27.28 7.75
N PRO A 42 4.43 -28.47 7.43
CA PRO A 42 4.01 -29.73 8.03
C PRO A 42 4.96 -30.23 9.13
N GLY A 43 4.36 -30.83 10.17
CA GLY A 43 4.92 -31.99 10.86
C GLY A 43 5.56 -31.75 12.23
N ALA A 44 4.85 -32.12 13.30
CA ALA A 44 5.25 -33.17 14.25
C ALA A 44 4.32 -33.18 15.49
N VAL A 45 4.01 -34.38 15.93
CA VAL A 45 2.98 -34.73 16.93
C VAL A 45 3.59 -34.70 18.35
N ARG A 46 2.88 -34.14 19.35
CA ARG A 46 2.37 -34.83 20.58
C ARG A 46 1.92 -33.86 21.69
N SER A 47 0.80 -34.27 22.29
CA SER A 47 0.00 -33.74 23.41
C SER A 47 0.74 -33.53 24.75
N ALA A 48 0.37 -32.47 25.51
CA ALA A 48 -0.28 -32.58 26.84
C ALA A 48 -0.53 -31.19 27.51
N ALA A 49 -1.78 -31.02 27.98
CA ALA A 49 -2.27 -30.41 29.24
C ALA A 49 -1.71 -29.09 29.85
N GLU A 50 -2.70 -28.23 30.19
CA GLU A 50 -2.88 -27.46 31.43
C GLU A 50 -2.48 -25.97 31.59
N SER A 51 -3.53 -25.20 31.95
CA SER A 51 -3.64 -24.04 32.85
C SER A 51 -2.84 -22.75 32.59
N GLY A 52 -3.59 -21.74 32.14
CA GLY A 52 -3.70 -20.41 32.75
C GLY A 52 -2.43 -19.66 33.14
N GLU A 53 -2.09 -18.64 32.36
CA GLU A 53 -1.41 -17.44 32.84
C GLU A 53 -1.63 -16.27 31.87
N ALA A 54 -1.71 -15.07 32.43
CA ALA A 54 -2.01 -13.83 31.72
C ALA A 54 -0.95 -13.54 30.65
N GLU A 55 -1.34 -13.63 29.38
CA GLU A 55 -0.48 -13.20 28.27
C GLU A 55 -0.34 -11.68 28.27
N THR A 56 0.71 -11.20 28.94
CA THR A 56 1.40 -9.98 28.53
C THR A 56 1.59 -10.03 27.02
N SER A 57 0.85 -9.19 26.30
CA SER A 57 1.08 -8.99 24.87
C SER A 57 2.40 -8.26 24.72
N GLU A 58 3.49 -9.00 24.82
CA GLU A 58 4.81 -8.52 24.46
C GLU A 58 4.73 -8.10 23.00
N GLY A 59 4.87 -6.79 22.82
CA GLY A 59 5.02 -6.21 21.52
C GLY A 59 6.21 -6.89 20.85
N ARG A 60 5.95 -7.62 19.77
CA ARG A 60 6.95 -7.77 18.72
C ARG A 60 7.24 -6.36 18.20
N ASP A 61 8.21 -5.74 18.82
CA ASP A 61 8.97 -4.62 18.29
C ASP A 61 9.64 -5.11 17.02
N GLY A 62 8.92 -4.97 15.90
CA GLY A 62 9.51 -5.07 14.58
C GLY A 62 10.35 -3.83 14.32
N MET A 63 11.52 -3.75 14.96
CA MET A 63 12.67 -3.02 14.39
C MET A 63 12.83 -3.57 12.97
N GLY A 64 12.53 -2.73 11.97
CA GLY A 64 11.97 -3.13 10.69
C GLY A 64 12.62 -4.36 10.05
N ALA A 65 11.87 -5.45 9.94
CA ALA A 65 12.21 -6.53 9.02
C ALA A 65 12.44 -5.92 7.63
N ASP A 66 13.54 -6.32 6.96
CA ASP A 66 13.79 -5.85 5.60
C ASP A 66 12.58 -6.19 4.73
N LYS A 67 12.07 -5.19 4.03
CA LYS A 67 10.89 -5.38 3.19
C LYS A 67 11.27 -6.27 2.04
N THR A 68 10.44 -7.25 1.71
CA THR A 68 10.66 -8.05 0.50
C THR A 68 10.69 -7.14 -0.74
N PRO A 69 11.37 -7.53 -1.83
CA PRO A 69 11.32 -6.78 -3.09
C PRO A 69 9.88 -6.40 -3.49
N ARG A 70 8.94 -7.34 -3.35
CA ARG A 70 7.52 -7.12 -3.63
C ARG A 70 6.89 -6.05 -2.75
N GLN A 71 7.09 -6.12 -1.44
CA GLN A 71 6.59 -5.09 -0.52
C GLN A 71 7.17 -3.69 -0.84
N ARG A 72 8.42 -3.62 -1.32
CA ARG A 72 9.05 -2.35 -1.71
C ARG A 72 8.37 -1.73 -2.92
N TRP A 73 8.19 -2.47 -4.03
CA TRP A 73 7.54 -1.91 -5.21
C TRP A 73 6.06 -1.67 -5.01
N MET A 74 5.33 -2.55 -4.31
CA MET A 74 3.90 -2.32 -4.01
C MET A 74 3.70 -1.03 -3.22
N GLY A 75 4.57 -0.78 -2.22
CA GLY A 75 4.57 0.49 -1.51
C GLY A 75 4.90 1.69 -2.40
N ALA A 76 5.81 1.53 -3.37
CA ALA A 76 6.15 2.59 -4.32
C ALA A 76 4.98 2.91 -5.26
N LEU A 77 4.32 1.89 -5.81
CA LEU A 77 3.12 2.01 -6.65
C LEU A 77 1.97 2.65 -5.87
N ALA A 78 1.70 2.24 -4.63
CA ALA A 78 0.61 2.81 -3.84
C ALA A 78 0.79 4.30 -3.47
N ARG A 79 2.03 4.82 -3.46
CA ARG A 79 2.36 6.24 -3.16
C ARG A 79 2.71 7.06 -4.41
N SER A 80 2.63 6.46 -5.60
CA SER A 80 2.76 7.19 -6.85
C SER A 80 1.48 7.97 -7.11
N ASP A 81 1.52 8.80 -8.14
CA ASP A 81 0.34 9.39 -8.73
C ASP A 81 -0.26 8.39 -9.74
N GLY A 82 -1.59 8.30 -9.79
CA GLY A 82 -2.33 7.37 -10.65
C GLY A 82 -2.11 7.65 -12.13
N ALA A 83 -2.14 8.93 -12.53
CA ALA A 83 -1.93 9.35 -13.91
C ALA A 83 -0.50 9.04 -14.39
N THR A 84 0.49 9.10 -13.50
CA THR A 84 1.86 8.67 -13.82
C THR A 84 1.93 7.17 -14.15
N LEU A 85 1.20 6.31 -13.42
CA LEU A 85 1.16 4.88 -13.73
C LEU A 85 0.42 4.61 -15.04
N GLU A 86 -0.68 5.30 -15.26
CA GLU A 86 -1.44 5.18 -16.51
C GLU A 86 -0.61 5.57 -17.74
N ALA A 87 0.10 6.69 -17.68
CA ALA A 87 0.98 7.13 -18.76
C ALA A 87 2.09 6.09 -18.99
N ALA A 88 2.74 5.64 -17.91
CA ALA A 88 3.77 4.61 -18.00
C ALA A 88 3.24 3.30 -18.58
N TRP A 89 1.98 2.93 -18.31
CA TRP A 89 1.36 1.74 -18.89
C TRP A 89 1.10 1.90 -20.39
N THR A 90 0.62 3.08 -20.80
CA THR A 90 0.31 3.39 -22.20
C THR A 90 1.55 3.39 -23.09
N ASP A 91 2.71 3.74 -22.52
CA ASP A 91 4.01 3.73 -23.22
C ASP A 91 4.64 2.32 -23.33
N LEU A 92 4.03 1.28 -22.76
CA LEU A 92 4.58 -0.08 -22.81
C LEU A 92 4.07 -0.84 -24.02
N ASP A 93 5.02 -1.24 -24.87
CA ASP A 93 4.76 -2.22 -25.92
C ASP A 93 4.92 -3.66 -25.44
N GLY A 94 4.06 -4.54 -25.97
CA GLY A 94 4.15 -5.98 -25.81
C GLY A 94 3.64 -6.50 -24.46
N VAL A 95 2.86 -5.71 -23.73
CA VAL A 95 2.27 -6.15 -22.45
C VAL A 95 1.38 -7.38 -22.66
N PRO A 96 1.48 -8.42 -21.82
CA PRO A 96 0.59 -9.58 -21.89
C PRO A 96 -0.87 -9.20 -21.66
N ASP A 97 -1.78 -9.98 -22.25
CA ASP A 97 -3.20 -9.90 -21.93
C ASP A 97 -3.43 -10.15 -20.43
N TYR A 98 -4.49 -9.54 -19.90
CA TYR A 98 -4.87 -9.66 -18.51
C TYR A 98 -6.36 -9.87 -18.33
N THR A 99 -6.71 -10.48 -17.20
CA THR A 99 -8.09 -10.67 -16.75
C THR A 99 -8.25 -10.12 -15.34
N PHE A 100 -9.44 -9.58 -15.04
CA PHE A 100 -9.78 -9.18 -13.68
C PHE A 100 -10.14 -10.41 -12.86
N LEU A 101 -9.42 -10.62 -11.75
CA LEU A 101 -9.88 -11.50 -10.67
C LEU A 101 -10.81 -10.72 -9.72
N ARG A 102 -10.55 -9.42 -9.58
CA ARG A 102 -11.41 -8.46 -8.92
C ARG A 102 -11.28 -7.09 -9.60
N PRO A 103 -12.36 -6.54 -10.16
CA PRO A 103 -12.38 -5.17 -10.64
C PRO A 103 -11.94 -4.18 -9.56
N ALA A 104 -11.55 -2.97 -9.95
CA ALA A 104 -11.22 -1.94 -8.99
C ALA A 104 -12.46 -1.53 -8.19
N GLU A 105 -12.44 -1.79 -6.88
CA GLU A 105 -13.55 -1.55 -5.96
C GLU A 105 -13.12 -0.59 -4.85
N ILE A 106 -13.96 0.41 -4.59
CA ILE A 106 -13.79 1.32 -3.45
C ILE A 106 -14.46 0.70 -2.22
N GLY A 107 -13.71 0.62 -1.13
CA GLY A 107 -14.19 0.20 0.17
C GLY A 107 -13.62 1.07 1.29
N MET A 108 -13.72 0.59 2.52
CA MET A 108 -13.20 1.27 3.71
C MET A 108 -12.34 0.32 4.54
N VAL A 109 -11.38 0.88 5.25
CA VAL A 109 -10.53 0.18 6.21
C VAL A 109 -10.48 0.94 7.52
N MET A 110 -10.47 0.19 8.63
CA MET A 110 -10.28 0.74 9.97
C MET A 110 -8.81 1.13 10.17
N VAL A 111 -8.56 2.42 10.40
CA VAL A 111 -7.24 2.94 10.77
C VAL A 111 -7.06 2.77 12.28
N ARG A 112 -5.94 2.18 12.68
CA ARG A 112 -5.58 1.99 14.09
C ARG A 112 -4.38 2.85 14.45
N ALA A 113 -4.45 3.52 15.59
CA ALA A 113 -3.37 4.31 16.17
C ALA A 113 -2.85 3.67 17.46
N ARG A 114 -1.73 4.16 17.97
CA ARG A 114 -1.17 3.81 19.28
C ARG A 114 -1.08 5.03 20.17
N ALA A 115 -1.56 4.93 21.40
CA ALA A 115 -1.47 6.02 22.38
C ALA A 115 0.00 6.40 22.61
N GLY A 116 0.35 7.68 22.49
CA GLY A 116 1.74 8.14 22.65
C GLY A 116 2.74 7.55 21.63
N GLY A 117 2.27 7.03 20.48
CA GLY A 117 3.11 6.45 19.42
C GLY A 117 3.52 4.99 19.63
N ALA A 118 3.80 4.58 20.87
CA ALA A 118 4.23 3.22 21.20
C ALA A 118 3.22 2.43 22.06
N GLY A 119 2.22 3.08 22.64
CA GLY A 119 1.29 2.48 23.59
C GLY A 119 0.20 1.59 22.97
N ARG A 120 -0.88 1.40 23.75
CA ARG A 120 -2.01 0.53 23.38
C ARG A 120 -2.65 0.97 22.06
N ARG A 121 -3.04 -0.01 21.23
CA ARG A 121 -3.75 0.22 19.97
C ARG A 121 -5.19 0.67 20.24
N PHE A 122 -5.69 1.60 19.44
CA PHE A 122 -7.10 2.00 19.41
C PHE A 122 -7.54 2.34 17.99
N ASN A 123 -8.85 2.32 17.73
CA ASN A 123 -9.40 2.69 16.43
C ASN A 123 -9.38 4.22 16.29
N LEU A 124 -8.65 4.73 15.29
CA LEU A 124 -8.54 6.17 15.00
C LEU A 124 -9.72 6.64 14.14
N GLY A 125 -10.24 5.76 13.28
CA GLY A 125 -11.33 6.06 12.36
C GLY A 125 -11.28 5.15 11.13
N GLU A 126 -11.97 5.56 10.07
CA GLU A 126 -12.03 4.86 8.80
C GLU A 126 -11.32 5.66 7.69
N MET A 127 -10.73 4.94 6.73
CA MET A 127 -10.16 5.51 5.52
C MET A 127 -10.70 4.75 4.32
N THR A 128 -11.00 5.47 3.24
CA THR A 128 -11.33 4.81 1.97
C THR A 128 -10.11 4.16 1.35
N VAL A 129 -10.30 2.97 0.79
CA VAL A 129 -9.28 2.26 0.03
C VAL A 129 -9.90 1.80 -1.28
N CYS A 130 -9.13 1.86 -2.36
CA CYS A 130 -9.46 1.17 -3.59
C CYS A 130 -8.61 -0.09 -3.71
N ARG A 131 -9.24 -1.23 -3.98
CA ARG A 131 -8.56 -2.53 -4.14
C ARG A 131 -8.80 -3.09 -5.55
N CYS A 132 -7.80 -3.73 -6.13
CA CYS A 132 -7.91 -4.40 -7.42
C CYS A 132 -7.04 -5.65 -7.44
N ALA A 133 -7.48 -6.68 -8.19
CA ALA A 133 -6.69 -7.87 -8.43
C ALA A 133 -6.83 -8.32 -9.90
N VAL A 134 -5.69 -8.54 -10.53
CA VAL A 134 -5.60 -8.93 -11.95
C VAL A 134 -4.70 -10.14 -12.09
N ARG A 135 -4.88 -10.87 -13.19
CA ARG A 135 -3.98 -11.94 -13.61
C ARG A 135 -3.46 -11.62 -15.00
N THR A 136 -2.15 -11.65 -15.20
CA THR A 136 -1.47 -11.46 -16.49
C THR A 136 -0.86 -12.78 -16.96
N GLY A 137 -1.08 -13.14 -18.23
CA GLY A 137 -0.73 -14.48 -18.71
C GLY A 137 -1.33 -15.58 -17.83
N ASP A 138 -0.62 -16.70 -17.67
CA ASP A 138 -1.16 -17.84 -16.91
C ASP A 138 -0.86 -17.81 -15.40
N ASN A 139 0.22 -17.14 -14.96
CA ASN A 139 0.79 -17.41 -13.64
C ASN A 139 0.96 -16.20 -12.70
N TYR A 140 0.87 -14.96 -13.19
CA TYR A 140 1.16 -13.80 -12.36
C TYR A 140 -0.11 -13.10 -11.90
N ILE A 141 -0.31 -13.06 -10.57
CA ILE A 141 -1.44 -12.40 -9.93
C ILE A 141 -0.95 -11.12 -9.25
N GLY A 142 -1.42 -10.00 -9.75
CA GLY A 142 -1.11 -8.68 -9.23
C GLY A 142 -2.21 -8.15 -8.32
N HIS A 143 -1.81 -7.43 -7.28
CA HIS A 143 -2.70 -6.80 -6.32
C HIS A 143 -2.38 -5.32 -6.13
N ALA A 144 -3.42 -4.53 -5.86
CA ALA A 144 -3.26 -3.16 -5.40
C ALA A 144 -4.22 -2.84 -4.28
N TYR A 145 -3.72 -2.04 -3.34
CA TYR A 145 -4.48 -1.37 -2.29
C TYR A 145 -4.01 0.09 -2.24
N VAL A 146 -4.87 0.99 -2.67
CA VAL A 146 -4.56 2.42 -2.82
C VAL A 146 -5.44 3.21 -1.88
N ALA A 147 -4.85 4.10 -1.08
CA ALA A 147 -5.62 4.98 -0.21
C ALA A 147 -6.44 5.98 -1.06
N GLY A 148 -7.70 6.19 -0.69
CA GLY A 148 -8.62 7.05 -1.42
C GLY A 148 -9.61 6.25 -2.27
N ARG A 149 -9.99 6.83 -3.41
CA ARG A 149 -11.08 6.37 -4.27
C ARG A 149 -10.68 6.23 -5.74
N ASP A 150 -9.39 6.31 -6.02
CA ASP A 150 -8.88 6.26 -7.39
C ASP A 150 -8.83 4.81 -7.89
N THR A 151 -9.84 4.44 -8.68
CA THR A 151 -9.97 3.12 -9.29
C THR A 151 -8.96 2.88 -10.40
N ARG A 152 -8.54 3.93 -11.11
CA ARG A 152 -7.52 3.83 -12.16
C ARG A 152 -6.16 3.53 -11.55
N HIS A 153 -5.81 4.23 -10.47
CA HIS A 153 -4.57 3.97 -9.73
C HIS A 153 -4.54 2.54 -9.20
N ALA A 154 -5.62 2.06 -8.57
CA ALA A 154 -5.69 0.66 -8.13
C ALA A 154 -5.55 -0.32 -9.29
N HIS A 155 -6.21 -0.07 -10.42
CA HIS A 155 -6.10 -0.91 -11.61
C HIS A 155 -4.67 -1.00 -12.14
N TYR A 156 -4.03 0.12 -12.47
CA TYR A 156 -2.66 0.11 -12.98
C TYR A 156 -1.65 -0.39 -11.94
N GLY A 157 -1.89 -0.10 -10.65
CA GLY A 157 -1.08 -0.65 -9.57
C GLY A 157 -1.09 -2.18 -9.55
N ALA A 158 -2.25 -2.80 -9.78
CA ALA A 158 -2.37 -4.26 -9.80
C ALA A 158 -1.70 -4.85 -11.05
N LEU A 159 -1.85 -4.20 -12.21
CA LEU A 159 -1.17 -4.62 -13.44
C LEU A 159 0.36 -4.56 -13.31
N PHE A 160 0.90 -3.47 -12.77
CA PHE A 160 2.33 -3.37 -12.52
C PHE A 160 2.83 -4.36 -11.47
N ASP A 161 2.06 -4.65 -10.42
CA ASP A 161 2.44 -5.71 -9.47
C ASP A 161 2.49 -7.08 -10.14
N ALA A 162 1.59 -7.38 -11.07
CA ALA A 162 1.65 -8.63 -11.85
C ALA A 162 2.88 -8.67 -12.75
N LEU A 163 3.15 -7.61 -13.53
CA LEU A 163 4.32 -7.56 -14.41
C LEU A 163 5.65 -7.62 -13.64
N LEU A 164 5.75 -6.97 -12.48
CA LEU A 164 6.99 -6.95 -11.69
C LEU A 164 7.32 -8.32 -11.05
N GLN A 165 6.38 -9.27 -11.06
CA GLN A 165 6.65 -10.65 -10.64
C GLN A 165 7.28 -11.49 -11.76
N ASP A 166 7.13 -11.08 -13.02
CA ASP A 166 7.85 -11.68 -14.14
C ASP A 166 9.30 -11.12 -14.18
N PRO A 167 10.34 -11.98 -14.10
CA PRO A 167 11.73 -11.54 -14.14
C PRO A 167 12.12 -10.69 -15.37
N VAL A 168 11.53 -10.96 -16.53
CA VAL A 168 11.81 -10.24 -17.79
C VAL A 168 11.27 -8.82 -17.70
N TRP A 169 10.01 -8.69 -17.30
CA TRP A 169 9.37 -7.38 -17.09
C TRP A 169 9.98 -6.62 -15.92
N TYR A 170 10.35 -7.31 -14.84
CA TYR A 170 11.03 -6.70 -13.70
C TYR A 170 12.32 -5.99 -14.13
N ALA A 171 13.15 -6.63 -14.95
CA ALA A 171 14.40 -6.04 -15.43
C ALA A 171 14.15 -4.73 -16.21
N ARG A 172 13.14 -4.71 -17.09
CA ARG A 172 12.74 -3.52 -17.86
C ARG A 172 12.18 -2.41 -16.97
N LEU A 173 11.22 -2.75 -16.11
CA LEU A 173 10.47 -1.78 -15.30
C LEU A 173 11.26 -1.25 -14.11
N LYS A 174 12.33 -1.92 -13.68
CA LYS A 174 13.17 -1.47 -12.57
C LYS A 174 13.67 -0.04 -12.80
N THR A 175 14.34 0.19 -13.93
CA THR A 175 14.89 1.52 -14.25
C THR A 175 13.82 2.44 -14.82
N ASP A 176 12.98 1.91 -15.72
CA ASP A 176 12.04 2.73 -16.49
C ASP A 176 10.88 3.27 -15.65
N LEU A 177 10.52 2.58 -14.57
CA LEU A 177 9.42 2.94 -13.69
C LEU A 177 9.86 3.08 -12.22
N LEU A 178 10.38 2.01 -11.60
CA LEU A 178 10.56 1.97 -10.14
C LEU A 178 11.55 3.02 -9.63
N GLU A 179 12.69 3.18 -10.31
CA GLU A 179 13.69 4.20 -9.96
C GLU A 179 13.14 5.62 -10.13
N LYS A 180 12.37 5.88 -11.19
CA LYS A 180 11.71 7.19 -11.41
C LYS A 180 10.68 7.49 -10.32
N LEU A 181 9.87 6.50 -9.93
CA LEU A 181 8.91 6.63 -8.83
C LEU A 181 9.62 6.89 -7.50
N ALA A 182 10.70 6.16 -7.21
CA ALA A 182 11.50 6.35 -6.01
C ALA A 182 12.11 7.75 -5.95
N ALA A 183 12.68 8.24 -7.05
CA ALA A 183 13.23 9.59 -7.16
C ALA A 183 12.16 10.69 -6.99
N SER A 184 10.98 10.51 -7.59
CA SER A 184 9.83 11.41 -7.40
C SER A 184 9.39 11.47 -5.93
N GLN A 185 9.29 10.32 -5.26
CA GLN A 185 8.93 10.24 -3.84
C GLN A 185 9.99 10.87 -2.93
N ALA A 186 11.27 10.65 -3.21
CA ALA A 186 12.36 11.26 -2.48
C ALA A 186 12.34 12.79 -2.60
N ARG A 187 12.14 13.32 -3.82
CA ARG A 187 12.01 14.77 -4.07
C ARG A 187 10.83 15.37 -3.30
N ARG A 188 9.65 14.73 -3.32
CA ARG A 188 8.47 15.18 -2.54
C ARG A 188 8.76 15.19 -1.03
N ARG A 189 9.38 14.13 -0.50
CA ARG A 189 9.76 14.05 0.91
C ARG A 189 10.76 15.13 1.31
N GLN A 190 11.79 15.37 0.50
CA GLN A 190 12.76 16.44 0.75
C GLN A 190 12.10 17.82 0.72
N ALA A 191 11.18 18.07 -0.22
CA ALA A 191 10.46 19.32 -0.29
C ALA A 191 9.58 19.56 0.95
N LEU A 192 8.90 18.52 1.44
CA LEU A 192 8.13 18.59 2.69
C LEU A 192 9.05 18.85 3.88
N ASN A 193 10.15 18.11 4.00
CA ASN A 193 11.12 18.27 5.09
C ASN A 193 11.69 19.69 5.12
N ARG A 194 12.04 20.29 3.97
CA ARG A 194 12.51 21.67 3.89
C ARG A 194 11.46 22.67 4.38
N LYS A 195 10.18 22.48 4.01
CA LYS A 195 9.07 23.33 4.48
C LYS A 195 8.89 23.23 6.00
N THR A 196 8.95 22.01 6.57
CA THR A 196 8.80 21.82 8.02
C THR A 196 10.02 22.29 8.80
N ALA A 197 11.23 22.16 8.24
CA ALA A 197 12.45 22.67 8.87
C ALA A 197 12.41 24.20 9.04
N ALA A 198 11.77 24.92 8.12
CA ALA A 198 11.58 26.36 8.24
C ALA A 198 10.70 26.77 9.43
N THR A 199 9.91 25.85 10.00
CA THR A 199 9.07 26.10 11.19
C THR A 199 9.64 25.46 12.46
N LYS A 200 10.88 24.96 12.43
CA LYS A 200 11.52 24.35 13.59
C LYS A 200 12.04 25.44 14.54
N VAL A 201 11.65 25.37 15.81
CA VAL A 201 12.20 26.23 16.87
C VAL A 201 13.39 25.50 17.50
N ASP A 202 14.57 26.09 17.43
CA ASP A 202 15.77 25.59 18.10
C ASP A 202 15.92 26.27 19.47
N PHE A 203 15.80 25.49 20.54
CA PHE A 203 16.06 25.96 21.91
C PHE A 203 17.52 25.64 22.27
N PHE A 204 18.33 26.67 22.49
CA PHE A 204 19.68 26.52 23.02
C PHE A 204 19.69 26.85 24.50
N THR A 205 20.10 25.91 25.35
CA THR A 205 20.40 26.16 26.76
C THR A 205 21.88 26.56 26.87
N LEU A 206 22.14 27.86 27.08
CA LEU A 206 23.47 28.35 27.47
C LEU A 206 23.75 27.89 28.92
N ALA A 207 24.52 26.81 29.07
CA ALA A 207 25.09 26.46 30.36
C ALA A 207 26.12 27.53 30.74
N ARG A 208 25.84 28.33 31.77
CA ARG A 208 26.81 29.26 32.37
C ARG A 208 27.94 28.42 32.97
N ALA A 209 29.12 28.44 32.36
CA ALA A 209 30.34 27.95 32.99
C ALA A 209 30.61 28.80 34.24
N GLN A 210 30.26 28.28 35.42
CA GLN A 210 30.75 28.81 36.68
C GLN A 210 32.06 28.09 37.01
N GLY A 211 33.17 28.69 36.55
CA GLY A 211 34.50 28.40 37.03
C GLY A 211 35.04 29.63 37.73
N VAL A 212 34.72 29.76 39.01
CA VAL A 212 35.41 30.66 39.94
C VAL A 212 36.76 30.03 40.30
N GLN A 213 37.85 30.76 40.08
CA GLN A 213 39.16 30.70 40.75
C GLN A 213 40.06 31.71 40.03
N GLY A 214 40.60 32.77 40.59
CA GLY A 214 40.60 33.37 41.92
C GLY A 214 41.59 34.53 41.77
N GLY A 215 41.13 35.77 41.96
CA GLY A 215 42.04 36.90 42.10
C GLY A 215 42.53 36.95 43.54
N ASP A 216 43.84 36.98 43.76
CA ASP A 216 44.47 38.24 44.17
C ASP A 216 45.99 38.14 44.12
N SER A 217 46.54 39.22 43.58
CA SER A 217 47.94 39.61 43.51
C SER A 217 48.49 40.06 44.86
N SER A 218 49.68 39.58 45.23
CA SER A 218 50.78 40.37 45.82
C SER A 218 52.07 39.57 45.74
#